data_AF-A0A2D7EWQ4-F1
#
_entry.id   AF-A0A2D7EWQ4-F1
#
_cell.length_a   1.000
_cell.length_b   1.000
_cell.length_c   1.000
_cell.angle_alpha   90.00
_cell.angle_beta   90.00
_cell.angle_gamma   90.00
#
_symmetry.space_group_name_H-M   'P 1'
#
loop_
_entity.id
_entity.type
_entity.pdbx_description
1 polymer ?
#
loop_
_entity_poly.entity_id
_entity_poly.type
_entity_poly.pdbx_seq_one_letter_code
_entity_poly.pdbx_strand_id
1 'polypeptide(L)'
;MAIEEREKTWSKLRDQAVKALESGRYELSAVALELEQITNAIAQLVEMKSDYRPEYSELLDQAPVSVDKLRRTWTFVSSLEVAIRKTNQQKLMIKKKERSIREACMDLEREVKKYEALESRAGQKRLKAEGMKERKEADEIASAFWLRQKTE
;
A
#
# COMPACT_ATOMS: atom_id res chain seq x y z
N MET A 1 -20.24 27.23 12.06
CA MET A 1 -20.39 25.81 11.70
C MET A 1 -20.80 25.04 12.93
N ALA A 2 -22.01 24.49 12.91
CA ALA A 2 -22.51 23.65 13.99
C ALA A 2 -21.55 22.45 14.15
N ILE A 3 -21.32 22.01 15.38
CA ILE A 3 -20.38 20.92 15.71
C ILE A 3 -20.66 19.67 14.85
N GLU A 4 -21.94 19.41 14.55
CA GLU A 4 -22.41 18.34 13.68
C GLU A 4 -21.96 18.46 12.21
N GLU A 5 -21.86 19.68 11.67
CA GLU A 5 -21.36 19.90 10.31
C GLU A 5 -19.88 19.54 10.23
N ARG A 6 -19.11 19.87 11.27
CA ARG A 6 -17.68 19.52 11.34
C ARG A 6 -17.48 18.01 11.46
N GLU A 7 -18.26 17.33 12.29
CA GLU A 7 -18.21 15.87 12.40
C GLU A 7 -18.59 15.19 11.07
N LYS A 8 -19.63 15.66 10.39
CA LYS A 8 -19.98 15.19 9.04
C LYS A 8 -18.86 15.40 8.03
N THR A 9 -18.14 16.52 8.11
CA THR A 9 -16.99 16.76 7.23
C THR A 9 -15.83 15.81 7.51
N TRP A 10 -15.51 15.53 8.77
CA TRP A 10 -14.44 14.59 9.13
C TRP A 10 -14.77 13.16 8.70
N SER A 11 -16.00 12.71 8.88
CA SER A 11 -16.43 11.39 8.41
C SER A 11 -16.34 11.26 6.90
N LYS A 12 -16.74 12.29 6.13
CA LYS A 12 -16.58 12.29 4.68
C LYS A 12 -15.11 12.21 4.25
N LEU A 13 -14.24 12.99 4.90
CA LEU A 13 -12.80 13.00 4.60
C LEU A 13 -12.14 11.66 4.96
N ARG A 14 -12.52 11.06 6.09
CA ARG A 14 -12.10 9.71 6.47
C ARG A 14 -12.53 8.68 5.43
N ASP A 15 -13.80 8.69 5.02
CA ASP A 15 -14.32 7.72 4.05
C ASP A 15 -13.65 7.88 2.68
N GLN A 16 -13.32 9.11 2.27
CA GLN A 16 -12.52 9.37 1.06
C GLN A 16 -11.11 8.82 1.19
N ALA A 17 -10.43 9.04 2.32
CA ALA A 17 -9.09 8.52 2.58
C ALA A 17 -9.06 6.98 2.64
N VAL A 18 -10.09 6.36 3.21
CA VAL A 18 -10.25 4.89 3.23
C VAL A 18 -10.42 4.34 1.80
N LYS A 19 -11.27 4.97 0.97
CA LYS A 19 -11.43 4.56 -0.44
C LYS A 19 -10.13 4.71 -1.23
N ALA A 20 -9.38 5.79 -0.99
CA ALA A 20 -8.08 6.00 -1.62
C ALA A 20 -7.03 4.95 -1.15
N LEU A 21 -7.11 4.51 0.11
CA LEU A 21 -6.29 3.42 0.63
C LEU A 21 -6.62 2.08 -0.02
N GLU A 22 -7.91 1.79 -0.20
CA GLU A 22 -8.34 0.57 -0.89
C GLU A 22 -7.83 0.55 -2.33
N SER A 23 -7.98 1.65 -3.09
CA SER A 23 -7.40 1.75 -4.43
C SER A 23 -5.88 1.60 -4.42
N GLY A 24 -5.18 2.24 -3.47
CA GLY A 24 -3.73 2.09 -3.32
C GLY A 24 -3.29 0.65 -3.00
N ARG A 25 -4.09 -0.11 -2.23
CA ARG A 25 -3.85 -1.54 -1.97
C ARG A 25 -4.02 -2.39 -3.22
N TYR A 26 -5.03 -2.11 -4.04
CA TYR A 26 -5.20 -2.78 -5.34
C TYR A 26 -4.02 -2.48 -6.26
N GLU A 27 -3.56 -1.23 -6.34
CA GLU A 27 -2.38 -0.85 -7.12
C GLU A 27 -1.10 -1.55 -6.63
N LEU A 28 -0.87 -1.63 -5.31
CA LEU A 28 0.25 -2.37 -4.75
C LEU A 28 0.21 -3.86 -5.12
N SER A 29 -0.99 -4.45 -5.13
CA SER A 29 -1.18 -5.86 -5.48
C SER A 29 -0.89 -6.10 -6.97
N ALA A 30 -1.33 -5.20 -7.84
CA ALA A 30 -1.01 -5.25 -9.27
C ALA A 30 0.50 -5.12 -9.51
N VAL A 31 1.16 -4.16 -8.85
CA VAL A 31 2.62 -3.96 -8.95
C VAL A 31 3.39 -5.16 -8.41
N ALA A 32 2.92 -5.82 -7.35
CA ALA A 32 3.54 -7.04 -6.83
C ALA A 32 3.49 -8.18 -7.86
N LEU A 33 2.34 -8.35 -8.54
CA LEU A 33 2.18 -9.34 -9.59
C LEU A 33 3.07 -9.04 -10.82
N GLU A 34 3.18 -7.78 -11.23
CA GLU A 34 4.14 -7.36 -12.26
C GLU A 34 5.59 -7.67 -11.87
N LEU A 35 5.98 -7.43 -10.61
CA LEU A 35 7.33 -7.74 -10.12
C LEU A 35 7.61 -9.24 -10.11
N GLU A 36 6.62 -10.07 -9.77
CA GLU A 36 6.72 -11.52 -9.83
C GLU A 36 6.93 -11.99 -11.27
N GLN A 37 6.09 -11.53 -12.20
CA GLN A 37 6.22 -11.84 -13.64
C GLN A 37 7.60 -11.47 -14.19
N ILE A 38 8.09 -10.27 -13.88
CA ILE A 38 9.43 -9.82 -14.30
C ILE A 38 10.52 -10.67 -13.66
N THR A 39 10.36 -11.08 -12.40
CA THR A 39 11.34 -11.92 -11.71
C THR A 39 11.40 -13.32 -12.35
N ASN A 40 10.25 -13.89 -12.70
CA ASN A 40 10.16 -15.16 -13.41
C ASN A 40 10.77 -15.06 -14.82
N ALA A 41 10.51 -13.97 -15.55
CA ALA A 41 11.11 -13.73 -16.85
C ALA A 41 12.65 -13.62 -16.77
N ILE A 42 13.19 -12.97 -15.73
CA ILE A 42 14.65 -12.93 -15.50
C ILE A 42 15.19 -14.32 -15.20
N ALA A 43 14.50 -15.11 -14.36
CA ALA A 43 14.92 -16.47 -14.04
C ALA A 43 15.00 -17.33 -15.31
N GLN A 44 13.97 -17.29 -16.16
CA GLN A 44 13.95 -17.98 -17.45
C GLN A 44 15.09 -17.54 -18.37
N LEU A 45 15.35 -16.23 -18.49
CA LEU A 45 16.46 -15.73 -19.31
C LEU A 45 17.84 -16.17 -18.79
N VAL A 46 17.99 -16.27 -17.47
CA VAL A 46 19.23 -16.75 -16.84
C VAL A 46 19.39 -18.25 -17.04
N GLU A 47 18.30 -19.02 -16.95
CA GLU A 47 18.27 -20.46 -17.23
C GLU A 47 18.62 -20.75 -18.69
N MET A 48 17.99 -20.05 -19.64
CA MET A 48 18.35 -20.14 -21.06
C MET A 48 19.83 -19.82 -21.33
N LYS A 49 20.40 -18.89 -20.56
CA LYS A 49 21.83 -18.56 -20.64
C LYS A 49 22.71 -19.69 -20.06
N SER A 50 22.29 -20.33 -18.96
CA SER A 50 23.05 -21.45 -18.37
C SER A 50 23.01 -22.68 -19.27
N ASP A 51 21.87 -22.97 -19.90
CA ASP A 51 21.70 -24.14 -20.78
C ASP A 51 22.56 -24.05 -22.05
N TYR A 52 22.89 -22.83 -22.47
CA TYR A 52 23.79 -22.58 -23.61
C TYR A 52 25.28 -22.64 -23.25
N ARG A 53 25.63 -22.67 -21.96
CA ARG A 53 27.03 -22.71 -21.50
C ARG A 53 27.73 -24.06 -21.76
N PRO A 54 27.07 -25.22 -21.58
CA PRO A 54 27.58 -26.53 -22.02
C PRO A 54 27.89 -26.60 -23.52
N GLU A 55 27.00 -26.09 -24.37
CA GLU A 55 27.18 -26.09 -25.83
C GLU A 55 28.45 -25.33 -26.24
N TYR A 56 28.79 -24.26 -25.52
CA TYR A 56 30.03 -23.51 -25.72
C TYR A 56 31.29 -24.29 -25.36
N SER A 57 31.22 -25.12 -24.31
CA SER A 57 32.35 -25.95 -23.86
C SER A 57 32.58 -27.12 -24.82
N GLU A 58 31.50 -27.76 -25.29
CA GLU A 58 31.56 -28.83 -26.28
C GLU A 58 32.03 -28.34 -27.66
N LEU A 59 31.68 -27.11 -28.05
CA LEU A 59 32.21 -26.44 -29.24
C LEU A 59 33.73 -26.18 -29.14
N LEU A 60 34.29 -25.98 -27.95
CA LEU A 60 35.73 -25.79 -27.78
C LEU A 60 36.51 -27.11 -27.80
N ASP A 61 35.87 -28.22 -27.41
CA ASP A 61 36.49 -29.54 -27.27
C ASP A 61 36.44 -30.40 -28.56
N GLN A 62 35.58 -30.10 -29.54
CA GLN A 62 35.43 -30.89 -30.77
C GLN A 62 35.80 -30.13 -32.06
N ALA A 63 36.98 -30.45 -32.63
CA ALA A 63 37.37 -30.22 -34.03
C ALA A 63 37.16 -28.77 -34.57
N PRO A 64 37.43 -28.42 -35.85
CA PRO A 64 37.31 -27.03 -36.27
C PRO A 64 35.82 -26.63 -36.39
N VAL A 65 35.32 -25.96 -35.36
CA VAL A 65 33.99 -25.33 -35.36
C VAL A 65 33.91 -24.30 -36.48
N SER A 66 32.80 -24.33 -37.25
CA SER A 66 32.59 -23.31 -38.27
C SER A 66 32.43 -21.93 -37.64
N VAL A 67 33.09 -20.93 -38.22
CA VAL A 67 33.01 -19.53 -37.80
C VAL A 67 31.55 -19.06 -37.71
N ASP A 68 30.68 -19.55 -38.60
CA ASP A 68 29.25 -19.24 -38.59
C ASP A 68 28.52 -19.75 -37.34
N LYS A 69 28.86 -20.94 -36.84
CA LYS A 69 28.27 -21.47 -35.59
C LYS A 69 28.70 -20.62 -34.40
N LEU A 70 29.99 -20.29 -34.29
CA LEU A 70 30.53 -19.40 -33.27
C LEU A 70 29.89 -18.00 -33.29
N ARG A 71 29.69 -17.44 -34.49
CA ARG A 71 29.04 -16.14 -34.66
C ARG A 71 27.59 -16.16 -34.20
N ARG A 72 26.84 -17.22 -34.53
CA ARG A 72 25.44 -17.38 -34.11
C ARG A 72 25.31 -17.52 -32.61
N THR A 73 26.12 -18.37 -31.98
CA THR A 73 26.08 -18.58 -30.51
C THR A 73 26.47 -17.31 -29.76
N TRP A 74 27.51 -16.61 -30.22
CA TRP A 74 27.88 -15.30 -29.67
C TRP A 74 26.74 -14.27 -29.76
N THR A 75 26.11 -14.17 -30.94
CA THR A 75 25.01 -13.23 -31.17
C THR A 75 23.81 -13.55 -30.27
N PHE A 76 23.48 -14.83 -30.10
CA PHE A 76 22.42 -15.29 -29.22
C PHE A 76 22.70 -14.94 -27.74
N VAL A 77 23.88 -15.31 -27.21
CA VAL A 77 24.25 -15.02 -25.81
C VAL A 77 24.28 -13.51 -25.56
N SER A 78 24.83 -12.72 -26.47
CA SER A 78 24.81 -11.26 -26.40
C SER A 78 23.37 -10.71 -26.34
N SER A 79 22.47 -11.25 -27.17
CA SER A 79 21.06 -10.85 -27.17
C SER A 79 20.35 -11.18 -25.84
N LEU A 80 20.64 -12.33 -25.24
CA LEU A 80 20.15 -12.72 -23.92
C LEU A 80 20.66 -11.78 -22.83
N GLU A 81 21.95 -11.42 -22.85
CA GLU A 81 22.51 -10.47 -21.88
C GLU A 81 21.86 -9.09 -21.98
N VAL A 82 21.60 -8.61 -23.20
CA VAL A 82 20.88 -7.36 -23.42
C VAL A 82 19.45 -7.45 -22.89
N ALA A 83 18.76 -8.58 -23.14
CA ALA A 83 17.42 -8.82 -22.62
C ALA A 83 17.41 -8.81 -21.08
N ILE A 84 18.31 -9.56 -20.43
CA ILE A 84 18.46 -9.59 -18.95
C ILE A 84 18.71 -8.19 -18.39
N ARG A 85 19.56 -7.38 -19.02
CA ARG A 85 19.83 -6.00 -18.57
C ARG A 85 18.58 -5.13 -18.67
N LYS A 86 17.85 -5.19 -19.79
CA LYS A 86 16.60 -4.42 -20.00
C LYS A 86 15.52 -4.84 -18.99
N THR A 87 15.32 -6.14 -18.78
CA THR A 87 14.33 -6.66 -17.83
C THR A 87 14.68 -6.28 -16.39
N ASN A 88 15.97 -6.28 -16.03
CA ASN A 88 16.43 -5.76 -14.73
C ASN A 88 16.19 -4.25 -14.56
N GLN A 89 16.37 -3.45 -15.62
CA GLN A 89 16.01 -2.04 -15.59
C GLN A 89 14.51 -1.85 -15.37
N GLN A 90 13.66 -2.62 -16.06
CA GLN A 90 12.22 -2.60 -15.84
C GLN A 90 11.87 -2.96 -14.39
N LYS A 91 12.47 -4.03 -13.83
CA LYS A 91 12.31 -4.41 -12.42
C LYS A 91 12.62 -3.25 -11.47
N LEU A 92 13.70 -2.52 -11.73
CA LEU A 92 14.12 -1.39 -10.90
C LEU A 92 13.11 -0.23 -10.97
N MET A 93 12.58 0.06 -12.15
CA MET A 93 11.55 1.08 -12.33
C MET A 93 10.25 0.71 -11.61
N ILE A 94 9.81 -0.54 -11.70
CA ILE A 94 8.61 -1.01 -10.99
C ILE A 94 8.82 -0.99 -9.48
N LYS A 95 9.99 -1.39 -8.97
CA LYS A 95 10.33 -1.24 -7.54
C LYS A 95 10.36 0.21 -7.05
N LYS A 96 10.62 1.18 -7.93
CA LYS A 96 10.48 2.61 -7.59
C LYS A 96 9.01 2.99 -7.47
N LYS A 97 8.16 2.56 -8.41
CA LYS A 97 6.70 2.76 -8.34
C LYS A 97 6.08 2.12 -7.10
N GLU A 98 6.48 0.90 -6.76
CA GLU A 98 6.03 0.19 -5.55
C GLU A 98 6.32 1.01 -4.29
N ARG A 99 7.53 1.57 -4.19
CA ARG A 99 7.92 2.43 -3.06
C ARG A 99 7.09 3.70 -2.98
N SER A 100 6.89 4.40 -4.10
CA SER A 100 6.08 5.62 -4.11
C SER A 100 4.62 5.36 -3.73
N ILE A 101 4.03 4.25 -4.20
CA ILE A 101 2.66 3.88 -3.83
C ILE A 101 2.60 3.54 -2.34
N ARG A 102 3.58 2.78 -1.81
CA ARG A 102 3.65 2.45 -0.38
C ARG A 102 3.76 3.70 0.49
N GLU A 103 4.58 4.67 0.09
CA GLU A 103 4.70 5.97 0.77
C GLU A 103 3.35 6.72 0.79
N ALA A 104 2.69 6.82 -0.37
CA ALA A 104 1.36 7.44 -0.46
C ALA A 104 0.32 6.73 0.42
N CYS A 105 0.31 5.39 0.45
CA CYS A 105 -0.55 4.62 1.35
C CYS A 105 -0.25 4.90 2.83
N MET A 106 1.02 4.99 3.24
CA MET A 106 1.36 5.33 4.63
C MET A 106 0.86 6.71 5.04
N ASP A 107 0.92 7.69 4.14
CA ASP A 107 0.41 9.03 4.41
C ASP A 107 -1.13 9.04 4.53
N LEU A 108 -1.83 8.32 3.65
CA LEU A 108 -3.28 8.14 3.77
C LEU A 108 -3.67 7.42 5.07
N GLU A 109 -2.92 6.41 5.52
CA GLU A 109 -3.17 5.73 6.80
C GLU A 109 -3.03 6.69 7.99
N ARG A 110 -2.07 7.63 7.94
CA ARG A 110 -1.92 8.68 8.94
C ARG A 110 -3.10 9.64 8.93
N GLU A 111 -3.60 10.01 7.74
CA GLU A 111 -4.78 10.86 7.61
C GLU A 111 -6.04 10.19 8.16
N VAL A 112 -6.27 8.91 7.87
CA VAL A 112 -7.38 8.14 8.43
C VAL A 112 -7.33 8.16 9.96
N LYS A 113 -6.17 7.82 10.55
CA LYS A 113 -5.99 7.84 12.01
C LYS A 113 -6.24 9.22 12.61
N LYS A 114 -5.86 10.29 11.91
CA LYS A 114 -6.13 11.66 12.34
C LYS A 114 -7.62 11.95 12.40
N TYR A 115 -8.39 11.56 11.38
CA TYR A 115 -9.84 11.78 11.38
C TYR A 115 -10.55 10.90 12.41
N GLU A 116 -10.16 9.63 12.56
CA GLU A 116 -10.67 8.75 13.62
C GLU A 116 -10.43 9.31 15.02
N ALA A 117 -9.24 9.87 15.26
CA ALA A 117 -8.93 10.51 16.55
C ALA A 117 -9.77 11.76 16.80
N LEU A 118 -10.08 12.54 15.76
CA LEU A 118 -10.96 13.71 15.86
C LEU A 118 -12.40 13.30 16.17
N GLU A 119 -12.91 12.27 15.50
CA GLU A 119 -14.24 11.71 15.75
C GLU A 119 -14.36 11.11 17.16
N SER A 120 -13.36 10.35 17.61
CA SER A 120 -13.32 9.79 18.97
C SER A 120 -13.34 10.89 20.04
N ARG A 121 -12.55 11.94 19.86
CA ARG A 121 -12.55 13.12 20.76
C ARG A 121 -13.88 13.85 20.76
N ALA A 122 -14.53 13.96 19.61
CA ALA A 122 -15.84 14.59 19.49
C ALA A 122 -16.92 13.77 20.22
N GLY A 123 -16.93 12.45 20.03
CA GLY A 123 -17.82 11.52 20.74
C GLY A 123 -17.64 11.57 22.26
N GLN A 124 -16.39 11.58 22.75
CA GLN A 124 -16.12 11.74 24.19
C GLN A 124 -16.63 13.07 24.75
N LYS A 125 -16.54 14.17 23.97
CA LYS A 125 -17.06 15.47 24.41
C LYS A 125 -18.60 15.46 24.48
N ARG A 126 -19.28 14.81 23.54
CA ARG A 126 -20.73 14.64 23.55
C ARG A 126 -21.20 13.86 24.77
N LEU A 127 -20.60 12.69 25.02
CA LEU A 127 -20.89 11.87 26.21
C LEU A 127 -20.68 12.63 27.52
N LYS A 128 -19.59 13.41 27.63
CA LYS A 128 -19.36 14.25 28.81
C LYS A 128 -20.39 15.36 28.96
N ALA A 129 -20.80 16.00 27.86
CA ALA A 129 -21.79 17.07 27.88
C ALA A 129 -23.19 16.53 28.25
N GLU A 130 -23.58 15.37 27.73
CA GLU A 130 -24.81 14.67 28.08
C GLU A 130 -24.83 14.26 29.54
N GLY A 131 -23.76 13.60 30.03
CA GLY A 131 -23.67 13.22 31.45
C GLY A 131 -23.68 14.42 32.42
N MET A 132 -23.16 15.59 32.00
CA MET A 132 -23.27 16.82 32.81
C MET A 132 -24.68 17.40 32.81
N LYS A 133 -25.46 17.24 31.73
CA LYS A 133 -26.87 17.64 31.70
C LYS A 133 -27.72 16.72 32.57
N GLU A 134 -27.56 15.41 32.43
CA GLU A 134 -28.28 14.42 33.25
C GLU A 134 -28.02 14.62 34.76
N ARG A 135 -26.77 14.90 35.15
CA ARG A 135 -26.43 15.22 36.55
C ARG A 135 -27.13 16.48 37.04
N LYS A 136 -27.14 17.54 36.23
CA LYS A 136 -27.83 18.79 36.59
C LYS A 136 -29.33 18.56 36.74
N GLU A 137 -29.94 17.85 35.81
CA GLU A 137 -31.37 17.51 35.87
C GLU A 137 -31.68 16.67 37.13
N ALA A 138 -30.83 15.70 37.46
CA ALA A 138 -30.96 14.91 38.69
C ALA A 138 -30.83 15.77 39.96
N ASP A 139 -29.85 16.68 40.00
CA ASP A 139 -29.64 17.61 41.12
C ASP A 139 -30.83 18.58 41.28
N GLU A 140 -31.38 19.08 40.17
CA GLU A 140 -32.57 19.95 40.15
C GLU A 140 -33.80 19.19 40.67
N ILE A 141 -34.03 17.95 40.22
CA ILE A 141 -35.12 17.09 40.70
C ILE A 141 -34.97 16.80 42.19
N ALA A 142 -33.77 16.45 42.65
CA ALA A 142 -33.50 16.16 44.07
C ALA A 142 -33.71 17.40 44.95
N SER A 143 -33.24 18.57 44.49
CA SER A 143 -33.43 19.84 45.19
C SER A 143 -34.90 20.24 45.26
N ALA A 144 -35.64 20.10 44.16
CA ALA A 144 -37.08 20.38 44.11
C ALA A 144 -37.87 19.43 45.02
N PHE A 145 -37.51 18.15 45.06
CA PHE A 145 -38.11 17.18 45.97
C PHE A 145 -37.89 17.55 47.44
N TRP A 146 -36.66 17.89 47.82
CA TRP A 146 -36.33 18.28 49.18
C TRP A 146 -37.04 19.56 49.63
N LEU A 147 -37.16 20.54 48.75
CA LEU A 147 -37.90 21.78 49.03
C LEU A 147 -39.38 21.51 49.30
N ARG A 148 -40.03 20.63 48.52
CA ARG A 148 -41.44 20.24 48.74
C ARG A 148 -41.64 19.58 50.09
N GLN A 149 -40.73 18.69 50.49
CA GLN A 149 -40.80 17.98 51.76
C GLN A 149 -40.63 18.89 52.99
N LYS A 150 -40.00 20.06 52.83
CA LYS A 150 -39.83 21.05 53.91
C LYS A 150 -41.01 22.01 54.09
N THR A 151 -41.87 22.09 53.09
CA THR A 151 -43.06 22.97 53.09
C THR A 151 -44.33 22.27 53.57
N GLU A 152 -44.26 20.95 53.79
CA GLU A 152 -45.24 20.13 54.52
C GLU A 152 -44.83 19.99 55.98
#